data_AF-A0A2U1PNK7-F1
#
_entry.id   AF-A0A2U1PNK7-F1
#
_cell.length_a   1.000
_cell.length_b   1.000
_cell.length_c   1.000
_cell.angle_alpha   90.00
_cell.angle_beta   90.00
_cell.angle_gamma   90.00
#
_symmetry.space_group_name_H-M   'P 1'
#
loop_
_entity.id
_entity.type
_entity.pdbx_description
1 polymer ?
#
loop_
_entity_poly.entity_id
_entity_poly.type
_entity_poly.pdbx_seq_one_letter_code
_entity_poly.pdbx_strand_id
1 'polypeptide(L)'
;MTVIYRSAWGRWKTAEELAALVRLLPIGNQQQIIYTRETMCFHLEEYLINFPKYVVKESEFQLPLQACLKVEKFGDMILKASEPLVCLYDIYDDWLKSISSYAAFSRLVLILRALDVNNEMAKMLLKPDDTIITKPDHIWPSLTDDQWVKVEVALRDLISSNYSKKINERKRQVPAEEASHSQLTAVTTRTTKTYDYEPTAIIDYKTDWRVKANSATNLYLRLNNIHVNSNEIKDTGYTYIMPNNILRKFICISDLRTQISGYLYGVNSPDNPQVKEIHCIVLPPQWGTDQRVHLPLALPEDDLLNDLEPLGWMHSQPDELSQLSPQDIMLHARFLENNKQWDGDKSIIVTCSFTPGSCSLTAYKLTPSGYEWGRGNKDTRSNPQGYLPTHYEKVHMLLSDRFFGFYMVPDNGPWNYNFTKVKHTTDMMYGIKLGIPREYYHEEHRRKHFLELSNLKEDDVANGDREDTFS
;
A
#
# COMPACT_ATOMS: atom_id res chain seq x y z
N MET A 1 -35.31 19.28 2.42
CA MET A 1 -34.14 18.37 2.36
C MET A 1 -32.93 19.19 1.92
N THR A 2 -32.20 19.76 2.87
CA THR A 2 -31.10 20.70 2.58
C THR A 2 -29.87 19.88 2.21
N VAL A 3 -29.54 19.83 0.93
CA VAL A 3 -28.21 19.42 0.47
C VAL A 3 -27.25 20.51 0.95
N ILE A 4 -26.75 20.36 2.18
CA ILE A 4 -25.69 21.22 2.69
C ILE A 4 -24.50 20.95 1.77
N TYR A 5 -24.14 21.92 0.95
CA TYR A 5 -22.94 21.91 0.12
C TYR A 5 -21.71 21.90 1.05
N ARG A 6 -21.36 20.72 1.59
CA ARG A 6 -20.24 20.54 2.53
C ARG A 6 -18.91 21.09 1.96
N SER A 7 -18.75 21.04 0.65
CA SER A 7 -17.61 21.63 -0.08
C SER A 7 -17.59 23.16 -0.09
N ALA A 8 -18.74 23.83 -0.10
CA ALA A 8 -18.83 25.27 0.07
C ALA A 8 -18.60 25.65 1.54
N TRP A 9 -19.26 24.93 2.47
CA TRP A 9 -19.13 25.18 3.90
C TRP A 9 -17.69 25.03 4.42
N GLY A 10 -16.94 24.05 3.92
CA GLY A 10 -15.52 23.87 4.28
C GLY A 10 -14.62 25.06 3.90
N ARG A 11 -14.92 25.76 2.80
CA ARG A 11 -14.17 26.96 2.38
C ARG A 11 -14.49 28.16 3.28
N TRP A 12 -15.76 28.35 3.58
CA TRP A 12 -16.23 29.35 4.55
C TRP A 12 -15.57 29.15 5.91
N LYS A 13 -15.60 27.91 6.44
CA LYS A 13 -15.00 27.60 7.74
C LYS A 13 -13.48 27.82 7.76
N THR A 14 -12.79 27.46 6.68
CA THR A 14 -11.35 27.75 6.55
C THR A 14 -11.06 29.26 6.63
N ALA A 15 -11.85 30.10 5.94
CA ALA A 15 -11.67 31.55 5.97
C ALA A 15 -11.99 32.14 7.35
N GLU A 16 -13.05 31.64 8.01
CA GLU A 16 -13.42 32.03 9.38
C GLU A 16 -12.31 31.74 10.39
N GLU A 17 -11.78 30.51 10.39
CA GLU A 17 -10.70 30.10 11.31
C GLU A 17 -9.41 30.87 11.04
N LEU A 18 -9.08 31.16 9.77
CA LEU A 18 -7.93 32.00 9.44
C LEU A 18 -8.11 33.42 9.97
N ALA A 19 -9.29 34.01 9.82
CA ALA A 19 -9.57 35.34 10.34
C ALA A 19 -9.53 35.38 11.87
N ALA A 20 -9.99 34.32 12.54
CA ALA A 20 -9.85 34.15 13.98
C ALA A 20 -8.37 34.09 14.40
N LEU A 21 -7.54 33.33 13.67
CA LEU A 21 -6.09 33.26 13.92
C LEU A 21 -5.41 34.63 13.72
N VAL A 22 -5.74 35.35 12.64
CA VAL A 22 -5.18 36.67 12.33
C VAL A 22 -5.46 37.68 13.45
N ARG A 23 -6.63 37.60 14.10
CA ARG A 23 -6.97 38.47 15.26
C ARG A 23 -6.04 38.28 16.46
N LEU A 24 -5.44 37.09 16.58
CA LEU A 24 -4.56 36.75 17.70
C LEU A 24 -3.09 37.15 17.45
N LEU A 25 -2.74 37.50 16.21
CA LEU A 25 -1.37 37.87 15.84
C LEU A 25 -1.07 39.33 16.23
N PRO A 26 0.16 39.63 16.69
CA PRO A 26 0.56 40.98 17.04
C PRO A 26 0.49 41.93 15.84
N ILE A 27 0.07 43.16 16.10
CA ILE A 27 -0.10 44.18 15.06
C ILE A 27 1.27 44.61 14.53
N GLY A 28 1.62 44.18 13.32
CA GLY A 28 2.90 44.47 12.66
C GLY A 28 2.76 45.21 11.31
N ASN A 29 3.82 45.08 10.49
CA ASN A 29 3.87 45.57 9.10
C ASN A 29 2.83 44.88 8.21
N GLN A 30 2.62 45.41 7.00
CA GLN A 30 1.74 44.82 6.00
C GLN A 30 2.17 43.38 5.68
N GLN A 31 1.25 42.42 5.81
CA GLN A 31 1.49 40.99 5.62
C GLN A 31 0.72 40.48 4.39
N GLN A 32 1.20 39.40 3.79
CA GLN A 32 0.56 38.78 2.63
C GLN A 32 0.06 37.38 3.00
N ILE A 33 -1.18 37.07 2.62
CA ILE A 33 -1.77 35.74 2.72
C ILE A 33 -1.84 35.17 1.31
N ILE A 34 -1.10 34.09 1.08
CA ILE A 34 -1.04 33.44 -0.24
C ILE A 34 -1.96 32.21 -0.21
N TYR A 35 -2.94 32.17 -1.11
CA TYR A 35 -3.83 31.01 -1.26
C TYR A 35 -3.43 30.16 -2.48
N THR A 36 -3.63 28.85 -2.40
CA THR A 36 -3.23 27.91 -3.47
C THR A 36 -4.39 27.45 -4.36
N ARG A 37 -5.63 27.84 -4.06
CA ARG A 37 -6.83 27.51 -4.84
C ARG A 37 -7.67 28.75 -5.05
N GLU A 38 -7.91 29.13 -6.31
CA GLU A 38 -8.76 30.27 -6.72
C GLU A 38 -10.11 30.30 -5.99
N THR A 39 -10.72 29.14 -5.77
CA THR A 39 -12.00 28.99 -5.06
C THR A 39 -12.03 29.50 -3.62
N MET A 40 -10.88 29.85 -3.03
CA MET A 40 -10.77 30.47 -1.69
C MET A 40 -10.78 32.00 -1.73
N CYS A 41 -10.49 32.62 -2.88
CA CYS A 41 -10.27 34.07 -3.01
C CYS A 41 -11.42 34.88 -2.40
N PHE A 42 -12.64 34.66 -2.92
CA PHE A 42 -13.84 35.36 -2.46
C PHE A 42 -14.05 35.28 -0.94
N HIS A 43 -13.91 34.08 -0.36
CA HIS A 43 -14.14 33.87 1.08
C HIS A 43 -13.07 34.55 1.94
N LEU A 44 -11.81 34.53 1.49
CA LEU A 44 -10.72 35.18 2.19
C LEU A 44 -10.86 36.71 2.16
N GLU A 45 -11.21 37.28 1.01
CA GLU A 45 -11.45 38.73 0.86
C GLU A 45 -12.60 39.21 1.76
N GLU A 46 -13.69 38.44 1.81
CA GLU A 46 -14.85 38.77 2.65
C GLU A 46 -14.52 38.78 4.15
N TYR A 47 -13.86 37.74 4.66
CA TYR A 47 -13.51 37.66 6.09
C TYR A 47 -12.37 38.59 6.50
N LEU A 48 -11.47 38.91 5.56
CA LEU A 48 -10.31 39.76 5.81
C LEU A 48 -10.56 41.24 5.49
N ILE A 49 -11.76 41.62 5.05
CA ILE A 49 -12.12 43.02 4.73
C ILE A 49 -11.88 43.98 5.91
N ASN A 50 -12.05 43.49 7.14
CA ASN A 50 -11.82 44.24 8.37
C ASN A 50 -10.34 44.29 8.79
N PHE A 51 -9.45 43.67 8.02
CA PHE A 51 -8.01 43.57 8.27
C PHE A 51 -7.20 44.13 7.09
N PRO A 52 -7.29 45.43 6.79
CA PRO A 52 -6.71 46.05 5.58
C PRO A 52 -5.17 45.96 5.48
N LYS A 53 -4.49 45.52 6.55
CA LYS A 53 -3.04 45.26 6.56
C LYS A 53 -2.66 43.91 5.92
N TYR A 54 -3.62 43.02 5.70
CA TYR A 54 -3.40 41.73 5.07
C TYR A 54 -3.82 41.79 3.60
N VAL A 55 -2.88 41.51 2.71
CA VAL A 55 -3.16 41.42 1.27
C VAL A 55 -3.30 39.95 0.90
N VAL A 56 -4.45 39.58 0.35
CA VAL A 56 -4.71 38.23 -0.16
C VAL A 56 -4.18 38.14 -1.58
N LYS A 57 -3.41 37.09 -1.89
CA LYS A 57 -2.82 36.85 -3.22
C LYS A 57 -2.92 35.39 -3.63
N GLU A 58 -3.10 35.16 -4.92
CA GLU A 58 -3.01 33.82 -5.48
C GLU A 58 -1.57 33.35 -5.60
N SER A 59 -1.36 32.05 -5.39
CA SER A 59 -0.11 31.39 -5.78
C SER A 59 -0.15 31.03 -7.26
N GLU A 60 0.83 31.53 -8.02
CA GLU A 60 1.07 31.08 -9.40
C GLU A 60 1.58 29.62 -9.47
N PHE A 61 2.00 29.06 -8.33
CA PHE A 61 2.56 27.71 -8.24
C PHE A 61 1.58 26.74 -7.58
N GLN A 62 1.39 25.57 -8.21
CA GLN A 62 0.68 24.47 -7.58
C GLN A 62 1.55 23.79 -6.53
N LEU A 63 1.53 24.30 -5.30
CA LEU A 63 2.29 23.74 -4.19
C LEU A 63 1.66 22.42 -3.69
N PRO A 64 2.46 21.38 -3.41
CA PRO A 64 1.97 20.06 -2.98
C PRO A 64 1.63 20.02 -1.48
N LEU A 65 1.03 21.08 -0.92
CA LEU A 65 0.77 21.20 0.53
C LEU A 65 -0.20 20.13 1.05
N GLN A 66 -1.07 19.60 0.19
CA GLN A 66 -1.95 18.50 0.56
C GLN A 66 -1.17 17.22 0.95
N ALA A 67 0.07 17.07 0.47
CA ALA A 67 0.93 15.95 0.85
C ALA A 67 1.37 16.01 2.32
N CYS A 68 1.19 17.13 3.03
CA CYS A 68 1.37 17.17 4.49
C CYS A 68 0.49 16.15 5.20
N LEU A 69 -0.72 15.86 4.70
CA LEU A 69 -1.60 14.85 5.28
C LEU A 69 -1.05 13.41 5.18
N LYS A 70 -0.03 13.18 4.33
CA LYS A 70 0.65 11.89 4.17
C LYS A 70 1.77 11.68 5.20
N VAL A 71 2.11 12.73 5.97
CA VAL A 71 3.08 12.66 7.07
C VAL A 71 2.39 12.11 8.32
N GLU A 72 2.92 11.02 8.87
CA GLU A 72 2.31 10.25 9.97
C GLU A 72 1.97 11.12 11.19
N LYS A 73 2.88 12.01 11.59
CA LYS A 73 2.66 12.91 12.74
C LYS A 73 1.39 13.76 12.60
N PHE A 74 1.12 14.25 11.38
CA PHE A 74 -0.09 15.04 11.11
C PHE A 74 -1.31 14.15 10.92
N GLY A 75 -1.18 13.05 10.18
CA GLY A 75 -2.27 12.10 9.95
C GLY A 75 -2.82 11.51 11.25
N ASP A 76 -1.95 11.05 12.14
CA ASP A 76 -2.32 10.46 13.43
C ASP A 76 -2.98 11.49 14.36
N MET A 77 -2.47 12.72 14.39
CA MET A 77 -3.06 13.79 15.18
C MET A 77 -4.48 14.11 14.71
N ILE A 78 -4.68 14.22 13.38
CA ILE A 78 -5.99 14.51 12.78
C ILE A 78 -6.98 13.37 13.06
N LEU A 79 -6.54 12.11 12.96
CA LEU A 79 -7.40 10.94 13.20
C LEU A 79 -7.78 10.76 14.67
N LYS A 80 -6.91 11.18 15.61
CA LYS A 80 -7.15 11.07 17.06
C LYS A 80 -7.92 12.25 17.64
N ALA A 81 -8.01 13.37 16.94
CA ALA A 81 -8.69 14.56 17.44
C ALA A 81 -10.20 14.31 17.64
N SER A 82 -10.67 14.44 18.88
CA SER A 82 -12.08 14.35 19.25
C SER A 82 -12.82 15.69 19.26
N GLU A 83 -12.07 16.79 19.20
CA GLU A 83 -12.58 18.16 19.24
C GLU A 83 -11.73 19.09 18.33
N PRO A 84 -12.23 20.28 17.97
CA PRO A 84 -11.46 21.27 17.22
C PRO A 84 -10.27 21.78 18.03
N LEU A 85 -9.06 21.64 17.47
CA LEU A 85 -7.80 21.99 18.14
C LEU A 85 -6.90 22.80 17.21
N VAL A 86 -6.16 23.76 17.79
CA VAL A 86 -5.08 24.48 17.09
C VAL A 86 -3.76 23.87 17.53
N CYS A 87 -3.02 23.30 16.58
CA CYS A 87 -1.71 22.71 16.82
C CYS A 87 -0.61 23.56 16.18
N LEU A 88 0.43 23.88 16.94
CA LEU A 88 1.59 24.62 16.45
C LEU A 88 2.73 23.65 16.14
N TYR A 89 3.29 23.78 14.94
CA TYR A 89 4.43 23.00 14.48
C TYR A 89 5.44 23.91 13.78
N ASP A 90 6.73 23.66 14.00
CA ASP A 90 7.79 24.18 13.13
C ASP A 90 8.03 23.16 12.02
N ILE A 91 7.62 23.47 10.79
CA ILE A 91 7.72 22.55 9.66
C ILE A 91 9.16 22.33 9.18
N TYR A 92 10.11 23.16 9.62
CA TYR A 92 11.53 23.03 9.29
C TYR A 92 12.34 22.34 10.38
N ASP A 93 11.72 21.98 11.50
CA ASP A 93 12.41 21.43 12.66
C ASP A 93 13.63 22.29 13.07
N ASP A 94 14.85 21.78 12.89
CA ASP A 94 16.10 22.48 13.19
C ASP A 94 16.90 22.90 11.94
N TRP A 95 16.35 22.77 10.74
CA TRP A 95 17.06 23.06 9.47
C TRP A 95 17.57 24.49 9.39
N LEU A 96 16.86 25.46 9.97
CA LEU A 96 17.26 26.87 9.95
C LEU A 96 18.57 27.15 10.70
N LYS A 97 19.12 26.18 11.43
CA LYS A 97 20.44 26.28 12.05
C LYS A 97 21.58 26.08 11.05
N SER A 98 21.39 25.25 10.01
CA SER A 98 22.43 24.93 9.02
C SER A 98 22.16 25.49 7.63
N ILE A 99 20.89 25.75 7.27
CA ILE A 99 20.52 26.24 5.94
C ILE A 99 19.60 27.47 6.00
N SER A 100 19.58 28.23 4.90
CA SER A 100 18.71 29.41 4.78
C SER A 100 17.23 29.02 4.66
N SER A 101 16.33 29.97 4.96
CA SER A 101 14.88 29.77 4.79
C SER A 101 14.49 29.41 3.36
N TYR A 102 15.19 29.94 2.36
CA TYR A 102 14.98 29.59 0.94
C TYR A 102 15.33 28.12 0.68
N ALA A 103 16.47 27.65 1.18
CA ALA A 103 16.88 26.26 1.02
C ALA A 103 15.95 25.30 1.79
N ALA A 104 15.54 25.67 3.01
CA ALA A 104 14.59 24.91 3.82
C ALA A 104 13.23 24.78 3.13
N PHE A 105 12.72 25.88 2.56
CA PHE A 105 11.48 25.84 1.78
C PHE A 105 11.61 24.98 0.52
N SER A 106 12.75 25.06 -0.19
CA SER A 106 13.01 24.22 -1.37
C SER A 106 13.04 22.74 -1.02
N ARG A 107 13.72 22.36 0.08
CA ARG A 107 13.75 21.01 0.64
C ARG A 107 12.34 20.53 0.98
N LEU A 108 11.55 21.34 1.69
CA LEU A 108 10.17 21.02 2.04
C LEU A 108 9.32 20.74 0.79
N VAL A 109 9.35 21.63 -0.20
CA VAL A 109 8.55 21.45 -1.43
C VAL A 109 8.98 20.20 -2.19
N LEU A 110 10.28 19.90 -2.22
CA LEU A 110 10.80 18.68 -2.85
C LEU A 110 10.28 17.42 -2.15
N ILE A 111 10.35 17.38 -0.82
CA ILE A 111 9.85 16.25 -0.01
C ILE A 111 8.34 16.07 -0.22
N LEU A 112 7.56 17.14 -0.10
CA LEU A 112 6.11 17.09 -0.28
C LEU A 112 5.73 16.66 -1.69
N ARG A 113 6.47 17.11 -2.72
CA ARG A 113 6.24 16.66 -4.10
C ARG A 113 6.54 15.18 -4.26
N ALA A 114 7.63 14.69 -3.67
CA ALA A 114 7.98 13.27 -3.73
C ALA A 114 6.94 12.41 -3.02
N LEU A 115 6.48 12.81 -1.83
CA LEU A 115 5.38 12.17 -1.11
C LEU A 115 4.07 12.17 -1.91
N ASP A 116 3.84 13.23 -2.70
CA ASP A 116 2.67 13.30 -3.55
C ASP A 116 2.73 12.32 -4.71
N VAL A 117 3.91 12.21 -5.34
CA VAL A 117 4.19 11.38 -6.52
C VAL A 117 4.26 9.89 -6.18
N ASN A 118 4.99 9.53 -5.13
CA ASN A 118 5.12 8.16 -4.65
C ASN A 118 5.43 8.17 -3.14
N ASN A 119 4.37 8.09 -2.34
CA ASN A 119 4.46 8.16 -0.88
C ASN A 119 5.38 7.09 -0.29
N GLU A 120 5.24 5.83 -0.73
CA GLU A 120 6.02 4.69 -0.22
C GLU A 120 7.52 4.88 -0.49
N MET A 121 7.91 5.17 -1.74
CA MET A 121 9.32 5.38 -2.08
C MET A 121 9.90 6.63 -1.41
N ALA A 122 9.13 7.73 -1.34
CA ALA A 122 9.60 8.94 -0.68
C ALA A 122 9.87 8.71 0.82
N LYS A 123 8.98 7.99 1.52
CA LYS A 123 9.20 7.60 2.93
C LYS A 123 10.44 6.73 3.11
N MET A 124 10.66 5.74 2.23
CA MET A 124 11.86 4.91 2.26
C MET A 124 13.14 5.72 2.03
N LEU A 125 13.11 6.70 1.13
CA LEU A 125 14.26 7.57 0.88
C LEU A 125 14.55 8.52 2.05
N LEU A 126 13.50 8.96 2.77
CA LEU A 126 13.65 9.79 3.97
C LEU A 126 14.21 9.01 5.16
N LYS A 127 13.89 7.72 5.27
CA LYS A 127 14.39 6.82 6.32
C LYS A 127 14.99 5.53 5.71
N PRO A 128 16.22 5.59 5.18
CA PRO A 128 16.85 4.44 4.53
C PRO A 128 17.33 3.36 5.51
N ASP A 129 17.52 3.70 6.78
CA ASP A 129 18.05 2.83 7.83
C ASP A 129 17.33 3.11 9.17
N ASP A 130 17.19 2.08 10.00
CA ASP A 130 16.57 2.11 11.32
C ASP A 130 17.39 2.90 12.35
N THR A 131 18.68 3.17 12.08
CA THR A 131 19.48 4.07 12.92
C THR A 131 19.03 5.53 12.84
N ILE A 132 18.31 5.90 11.77
CA ILE A 132 17.84 7.27 11.55
C ILE A 132 16.50 7.46 12.25
N ILE A 133 16.56 8.10 13.41
CA ILE A 133 15.38 8.41 14.21
C ILE A 133 14.80 9.79 13.85
N THR A 134 13.48 9.91 14.01
CA THR A 134 12.80 11.21 14.09
C THR A 134 12.65 11.55 15.56
N LYS A 135 13.17 12.69 16.01
CA LYS A 135 12.99 13.12 17.40
C LYS A 135 11.49 13.34 17.70
N PRO A 136 11.03 13.14 18.94
CA PRO A 136 9.59 13.23 19.28
C PRO A 136 8.94 14.59 18.94
N ASP A 137 9.69 15.68 19.07
CA ASP A 137 9.29 17.04 18.76
C ASP A 137 9.46 17.40 17.27
N HIS A 138 10.23 16.62 16.50
CA HIS A 138 10.50 16.87 15.08
C HIS A 138 9.48 16.17 14.16
N ILE A 139 9.36 16.66 12.93
CA ILE A 139 8.52 16.07 11.88
C ILE A 139 9.37 15.17 10.97
N TRP A 140 10.57 15.62 10.63
CA TRP A 140 11.45 14.98 9.67
C TRP A 140 12.54 14.14 10.35
N PRO A 141 13.08 13.12 9.66
CA PRO A 141 14.18 12.31 10.20
C PRO A 141 15.41 13.18 10.49
N SER A 142 16.11 12.87 11.58
CA SER A 142 17.34 13.57 11.96
C SER A 142 18.50 13.11 11.08
N LEU A 143 18.75 13.86 10.02
CA LEU A 143 19.82 13.62 9.05
C LEU A 143 20.90 14.71 9.15
N THR A 144 22.14 14.32 8.91
CA THR A 144 23.26 15.25 8.68
C THR A 144 23.10 15.96 7.33
N ASP A 145 23.78 17.09 7.16
CA ASP A 145 23.72 17.86 5.90
C ASP A 145 24.15 17.02 4.68
N ASP A 146 25.19 16.17 4.83
CA ASP A 146 25.65 15.26 3.77
C ASP A 146 24.60 14.19 3.41
N GLN A 147 23.89 13.67 4.42
CA GLN A 147 22.78 12.73 4.20
C GLN A 147 21.62 13.44 3.49
N TRP A 148 21.28 14.67 3.90
CA TRP A 148 20.25 15.46 3.24
C TRP A 148 20.54 15.69 1.76
N VAL A 149 21.79 15.97 1.39
CA VAL A 149 22.16 16.11 -0.03
C VAL A 149 21.85 14.84 -0.81
N LYS A 150 22.21 13.66 -0.28
CA LYS A 150 21.93 12.37 -0.93
C LYS A 150 20.43 12.11 -1.07
N VAL A 151 19.67 12.39 -0.02
CA VAL A 151 18.20 12.23 0.00
C VAL A 151 17.55 13.17 -1.01
N GLU A 152 17.93 14.45 -1.05
CA GLU A 152 17.40 15.43 -2.00
C GLU A 152 17.64 15.01 -3.45
N VAL A 153 18.83 14.49 -3.78
CA VAL A 153 19.12 13.94 -5.12
C VAL A 153 18.19 12.78 -5.43
N ALA A 154 18.06 11.81 -4.52
CA ALA A 154 17.19 10.65 -4.74
C ALA A 154 15.70 11.04 -4.89
N LEU A 155 15.22 12.03 -4.13
CA LEU A 155 13.86 12.55 -4.26
C LEU A 155 13.63 13.25 -5.61
N ARG A 156 14.62 14.00 -6.12
CA ARG A 156 14.56 14.60 -7.47
C ARG A 156 14.49 13.52 -8.55
N ASP A 157 15.27 12.46 -8.42
CA ASP A 157 15.29 11.35 -9.38
C ASP A 157 13.96 10.59 -9.37
N LEU A 158 13.38 10.36 -8.18
CA LEU A 158 12.06 9.73 -8.03
C LEU A 158 10.97 10.53 -8.75
N ILE A 159 10.94 11.85 -8.53
CA ILE A 159 9.97 12.74 -9.17
C ILE A 159 10.16 12.69 -10.69
N SER A 160 11.40 12.83 -11.16
CA SER A 160 11.74 12.88 -12.58
C SER A 160 11.38 11.57 -13.30
N SER A 161 11.71 10.42 -12.70
CA SER A 161 11.36 9.10 -13.23
C SER A 161 9.86 8.91 -13.40
N ASN A 162 9.05 9.36 -12.42
CA ASN A 162 7.60 9.26 -12.50
C ASN A 162 7.02 10.16 -13.61
N TYR A 163 7.53 11.38 -13.75
CA TYR A 163 7.15 12.27 -14.86
C TYR A 163 7.44 11.64 -16.22
N SER A 164 8.62 11.04 -16.40
CA SER A 164 8.97 10.34 -17.65
C SER A 164 8.02 9.16 -17.94
N LYS A 165 7.65 8.37 -16.92
CA LYS A 165 6.67 7.28 -17.06
C LYS A 165 5.31 7.78 -17.51
N LYS A 166 4.75 8.79 -16.82
CA LYS A 166 3.44 9.38 -17.17
C LYS A 166 3.41 9.96 -18.59
N ILE A 167 4.50 10.58 -19.04
CA ILE A 167 4.61 11.08 -20.42
C ILE A 167 4.59 9.94 -21.43
N ASN A 168 5.34 8.86 -21.16
CA ASN A 168 5.37 7.70 -22.05
C ASN A 168 4.03 6.96 -22.09
N GLU A 169 3.31 6.88 -20.97
CA GLU A 169 1.94 6.34 -20.89
C GLU A 169 0.96 7.19 -21.71
N ARG A 170 0.99 8.52 -21.57
CA ARG A 170 0.17 9.43 -22.39
C ARG A 170 0.45 9.28 -23.89
N LYS A 171 1.72 9.17 -24.28
CA LYS A 171 2.11 8.96 -25.69
C LYS A 171 1.60 7.63 -26.26
N ARG A 172 1.42 6.60 -25.42
CA ARG A 172 0.85 5.31 -25.84
C ARG A 172 -0.67 5.34 -25.99
N GLN A 173 -1.34 6.31 -25.37
CA GLN A 173 -2.80 6.44 -25.38
C GLN A 173 -3.33 7.37 -26.48
N VAL A 174 -2.46 8.12 -27.17
CA VAL A 174 -2.85 9.00 -28.29
C VAL A 174 -2.60 8.27 -29.63
N PRO A 175 -3.61 8.11 -30.51
CA PRO A 175 -3.43 7.54 -31.84
C PRO A 175 -2.42 8.34 -32.68
N ALA A 176 -1.68 7.65 -33.55
CA ALA A 176 -0.53 8.18 -34.29
C ALA A 176 -0.82 9.36 -35.27
N GLU A 177 -2.06 9.84 -35.38
CA GLU A 177 -2.46 10.89 -36.32
C GLU A 177 -2.46 12.31 -35.71
N GLU A 178 -2.53 12.48 -34.39
CA GLU A 178 -2.56 13.82 -33.74
C GLU A 178 -1.19 14.32 -33.24
N ALA A 179 -0.13 13.50 -33.34
CA ALA A 179 1.21 13.83 -32.84
C ALA A 179 1.92 14.95 -33.61
N SER A 180 1.37 15.43 -34.74
CA SER A 180 2.02 16.40 -35.62
C SER A 180 1.71 17.88 -35.30
N HIS A 181 0.74 18.19 -34.43
CA HIS A 181 0.26 19.57 -34.25
C HIS A 181 0.45 20.19 -32.85
N SER A 182 1.24 19.57 -31.96
CA SER A 182 1.57 20.15 -30.65
C SER A 182 3.09 20.27 -30.47
N GLN A 183 3.72 21.17 -31.23
CA GLN A 183 5.00 21.76 -30.85
C GLN A 183 4.76 23.10 -30.13
N LEU A 184 5.64 23.42 -29.17
CA LEU A 184 5.66 24.52 -28.18
C LEU A 184 5.01 24.06 -26.85
N THR A 185 5.71 23.93 -25.71
CA THR A 185 6.85 24.71 -25.20
C THR A 185 7.69 23.80 -24.28
N ALA A 186 8.88 23.38 -24.71
CA ALA A 186 9.86 22.72 -23.85
C ALA A 186 11.00 23.70 -23.58
N VAL A 187 10.96 24.39 -22.44
CA VAL A 187 12.12 25.15 -21.94
C VAL A 187 13.16 24.12 -21.52
N THR A 188 14.11 23.86 -22.42
CA THR A 188 15.28 23.02 -22.15
C THR A 188 16.29 23.87 -21.38
N THR A 189 16.33 23.74 -20.06
CA THR A 189 17.49 24.19 -19.28
C THR A 189 18.56 23.11 -19.40
N ARG A 190 19.49 23.30 -20.34
CA ARG A 190 20.73 22.51 -20.42
C ARG A 190 21.58 22.84 -19.19
N THR A 191 21.71 21.91 -18.27
CA THR A 191 22.75 21.96 -17.23
C THR A 191 23.85 20.97 -17.60
N THR A 192 24.89 21.46 -18.27
CA THR A 192 26.15 20.73 -18.49
C THR A 192 27.05 20.95 -17.29
N LYS A 193 27.10 19.97 -16.37
CA LYS A 193 28.28 19.56 -15.61
C LYS A 193 28.10 18.08 -15.22
N THR A 194 28.67 17.19 -16.02
CA THR A 194 28.90 15.80 -15.64
C THR A 194 29.97 15.80 -14.54
N TYR A 195 29.56 15.47 -13.32
CA TYR A 195 30.48 14.91 -12.34
C TYR A 195 30.54 13.42 -12.65
N ASP A 196 31.69 12.96 -13.12
CA ASP A 196 31.99 11.55 -13.30
C ASP A 196 32.07 10.90 -11.91
N TYR A 197 30.92 10.52 -11.37
CA TYR A 197 30.85 9.62 -10.23
C TYR A 197 30.92 8.20 -10.79
N GLU A 198 32.06 7.54 -10.60
CA GLU A 198 32.10 6.08 -10.69
C GLU A 198 31.05 5.54 -9.72
N PRO A 199 30.08 4.72 -10.18
CA PRO A 199 29.10 4.13 -9.29
C PRO A 199 29.83 3.14 -8.40
N THR A 200 30.30 3.58 -7.24
CA THR A 200 30.63 2.70 -6.12
C THR A 200 29.37 1.89 -5.87
N ALA A 201 29.45 0.60 -6.22
CA ALA A 201 28.44 -0.44 -6.06
C ALA A 201 27.07 0.10 -5.65
N ILE A 202 26.18 0.25 -6.63
CA ILE A 202 24.74 0.28 -6.38
C ILE A 202 24.44 -1.00 -5.61
N ILE A 203 24.44 -0.91 -4.28
CA ILE A 203 23.95 -1.96 -3.40
C ILE A 203 22.57 -2.28 -3.94
N ASP A 204 22.34 -3.54 -4.28
CA ASP A 204 21.14 -3.99 -4.96
C ASP A 204 19.93 -3.90 -4.01
N TYR A 205 19.44 -2.67 -3.78
CA TYR A 205 18.32 -2.32 -2.88
C TYR A 205 17.04 -3.11 -3.17
N LYS A 206 16.96 -3.81 -4.31
CA LYS A 206 15.81 -4.63 -4.71
C LYS A 206 15.73 -5.98 -3.99
N THR A 207 16.81 -6.44 -3.36
CA THR A 207 16.89 -7.80 -2.77
C THR A 207 16.91 -7.85 -1.24
N ASP A 208 17.18 -6.73 -0.53
CA ASP A 208 17.17 -6.71 0.94
C ASP A 208 15.73 -6.86 1.49
N TRP A 209 15.54 -7.84 2.38
CA TRP A 209 14.28 -8.09 3.07
C TRP A 209 13.90 -6.94 4.00
N ARG A 210 14.85 -6.13 4.49
CA ARG A 210 14.60 -4.96 5.35
C ARG A 210 13.85 -3.86 4.61
N VAL A 211 14.28 -3.53 3.39
CA VAL A 211 13.61 -2.54 2.53
C VAL A 211 12.17 -2.98 2.23
N LYS A 212 11.97 -4.27 1.98
CA LYS A 212 10.63 -4.83 1.76
C LYS A 212 9.80 -4.82 3.04
N ALA A 213 10.37 -5.12 4.19
CA ALA A 213 9.70 -5.04 5.49
C ALA A 213 9.21 -3.61 5.78
N ASN A 214 10.06 -2.60 5.56
CA ASN A 214 9.69 -1.19 5.73
C ASN A 214 8.63 -0.73 4.71
N SER A 215 8.59 -1.34 3.54
CA SER A 215 7.51 -1.08 2.58
C SER A 215 6.19 -1.74 3.02
N ALA A 216 6.26 -2.96 3.54
CA ALA A 216 5.10 -3.72 3.99
C ALA A 216 4.37 -3.06 5.17
N THR A 217 5.07 -2.34 6.06
CA THR A 217 4.43 -1.57 7.13
C THR A 217 3.49 -0.49 6.62
N ASN A 218 3.63 -0.05 5.37
CA ASN A 218 2.77 0.97 4.75
C ASN A 218 1.56 0.39 3.99
N LEU A 219 1.37 -0.94 3.96
CA LEU A 219 0.26 -1.59 3.23
C LEU A 219 -1.12 -1.10 3.69
N TYR A 220 -1.26 -0.69 4.96
CA TYR A 220 -2.51 -0.15 5.48
C TYR A 220 -2.97 1.13 4.76
N LEU A 221 -2.06 1.89 4.15
CA LEU A 221 -2.40 3.12 3.40
C LEU A 221 -3.24 2.81 2.15
N ARG A 222 -3.09 1.61 1.59
CA ARG A 222 -3.84 1.17 0.40
C ARG A 222 -5.29 0.83 0.72
N LEU A 223 -5.61 0.58 2.00
CA LEU A 223 -6.97 0.33 2.47
C LEU A 223 -7.91 1.54 2.35
N ASN A 224 -7.35 2.73 2.07
CA ASN A 224 -8.12 3.94 1.80
C ASN A 224 -8.81 3.89 0.43
N ASN A 225 -8.23 3.15 -0.53
CA ASN A 225 -8.70 3.07 -1.89
C ASN A 225 -8.76 1.61 -2.33
N ILE A 226 -9.90 0.95 -2.08
CA ILE A 226 -10.13 -0.43 -2.51
C ILE A 226 -11.08 -0.41 -3.71
N HIS A 227 -10.63 -0.96 -4.83
CA HIS A 227 -11.41 -1.10 -6.06
C HIS A 227 -11.82 -2.55 -6.24
N VAL A 228 -13.10 -2.81 -6.49
CA VAL A 228 -13.60 -4.15 -6.84
C VAL A 228 -13.92 -4.14 -8.32
N ASN A 229 -13.29 -5.02 -9.10
CA ASN A 229 -13.49 -5.10 -10.53
C ASN A 229 -14.79 -5.85 -10.82
N SER A 230 -15.83 -5.10 -11.20
CA SER A 230 -17.15 -5.64 -11.51
C SER A 230 -17.50 -5.61 -13.01
N ASN A 231 -16.51 -5.42 -13.89
CA ASN A 231 -16.75 -5.25 -15.32
C ASN A 231 -16.98 -6.59 -16.02
N GLU A 232 -17.95 -6.62 -16.96
CA GLU A 232 -18.25 -7.77 -17.85
C GLU A 232 -18.71 -9.04 -17.12
N ILE A 233 -19.44 -8.89 -16.01
CA ILE A 233 -19.95 -10.03 -15.26
C ILE A 233 -21.31 -10.47 -15.83
N LYS A 234 -21.52 -11.77 -15.94
CA LYS A 234 -22.81 -12.35 -16.31
C LYS A 234 -23.78 -12.25 -15.13
N ASP A 235 -25.02 -11.84 -15.37
CA ASP A 235 -26.10 -11.79 -14.36
C ASP A 235 -26.46 -13.18 -13.80
N THR A 236 -25.95 -14.26 -14.41
CA THR A 236 -26.17 -15.64 -14.01
C THR A 236 -24.98 -16.15 -13.20
N GLY A 237 -25.13 -16.25 -11.87
CA GLY A 237 -24.09 -16.83 -11.01
C GLY A 237 -24.30 -16.52 -9.53
N TYR A 238 -23.42 -17.04 -8.68
CA TYR A 238 -23.39 -16.67 -7.28
C TYR A 238 -22.75 -15.29 -7.10
N THR A 239 -23.23 -14.54 -6.11
CA THR A 239 -22.61 -13.29 -5.66
C THR A 239 -21.90 -13.54 -4.33
N TYR A 240 -20.62 -13.17 -4.26
CA TYR A 240 -19.79 -13.40 -3.08
C TYR A 240 -19.65 -12.11 -2.26
N ILE A 241 -19.92 -12.18 -0.98
CA ILE A 241 -19.80 -11.04 -0.06
C ILE A 241 -18.62 -11.28 0.87
N MET A 242 -17.64 -10.37 0.83
CA MET A 242 -16.46 -10.42 1.70
C MET A 242 -16.52 -9.31 2.76
N PRO A 243 -16.38 -9.66 4.05
CA PRO A 243 -16.22 -8.70 5.13
C PRO A 243 -15.00 -7.78 4.97
N ASN A 244 -15.20 -6.51 5.26
CA ASN A 244 -14.13 -5.52 5.22
C ASN A 244 -13.00 -5.83 6.20
N ASN A 245 -13.30 -6.42 7.36
CA ASN A 245 -12.29 -6.70 8.38
C ASN A 245 -11.28 -7.77 7.95
N ILE A 246 -11.75 -8.85 7.31
CA ILE A 246 -10.86 -9.91 6.82
C ILE A 246 -10.09 -9.43 5.60
N LEU A 247 -10.69 -8.69 4.67
CA LEU A 247 -9.93 -8.13 3.54
C LEU A 247 -8.81 -7.18 4.02
N ARG A 248 -9.14 -6.26 4.93
CA ARG A 248 -8.17 -5.30 5.49
C ARG A 248 -7.01 -6.04 6.17
N LYS A 249 -7.31 -7.07 6.97
CA LYS A 249 -6.28 -7.85 7.63
C LYS A 249 -5.43 -8.63 6.63
N PHE A 250 -6.03 -9.22 5.58
CA PHE A 250 -5.30 -9.94 4.53
C PHE A 250 -4.29 -9.04 3.82
N ILE A 251 -4.68 -7.81 3.49
CA ILE A 251 -3.79 -6.81 2.88
C ILE A 251 -2.65 -6.46 3.83
N CYS A 252 -2.92 -6.22 5.12
CA CYS A 252 -1.88 -5.85 6.09
C CYS A 252 -0.87 -6.97 6.39
N ILE A 253 -1.25 -8.24 6.26
CA ILE A 253 -0.32 -9.36 6.50
C ILE A 253 0.47 -9.78 5.24
N SER A 254 0.18 -9.19 4.09
CA SER A 254 0.79 -9.52 2.80
C SER A 254 2.20 -8.91 2.63
N ASP A 255 2.86 -9.25 1.53
CA ASP A 255 4.05 -8.55 1.01
C ASP A 255 3.73 -7.91 -0.34
N LEU A 256 4.43 -6.82 -0.68
CA LEU A 256 4.22 -6.09 -1.93
C LEU A 256 4.70 -6.83 -3.18
N ARG A 257 5.60 -7.81 -3.03
CA ARG A 257 6.18 -8.55 -4.15
C ARG A 257 5.86 -10.02 -4.08
N THR A 258 6.01 -10.63 -2.91
CA THR A 258 5.79 -12.05 -2.71
C THR A 258 4.32 -12.33 -2.44
N GLN A 259 3.75 -13.21 -3.25
CA GLN A 259 2.36 -13.61 -3.12
C GLN A 259 2.13 -14.42 -1.85
N ILE A 260 0.99 -14.17 -1.19
CA ILE A 260 0.44 -14.99 -0.12
C ILE A 260 -0.98 -15.40 -0.48
N SER A 261 -1.50 -16.43 0.14
CA SER A 261 -2.82 -16.99 -0.14
C SER A 261 -3.56 -17.45 1.11
N GLY A 262 -4.88 -17.43 1.07
CA GLY A 262 -5.74 -18.03 2.09
C GLY A 262 -6.94 -18.73 1.45
N TYR A 263 -7.39 -19.82 2.07
CA TYR A 263 -8.61 -20.51 1.70
C TYR A 263 -9.84 -19.78 2.23
N LEU A 264 -10.87 -19.67 1.41
CA LEU A 264 -12.12 -18.99 1.71
C LEU A 264 -13.17 -20.00 2.14
N TYR A 265 -13.78 -19.76 3.29
CA TYR A 265 -14.89 -20.56 3.81
C TYR A 265 -16.06 -19.65 4.16
N GLY A 266 -17.28 -20.15 3.95
CA GLY A 266 -18.47 -19.35 4.14
C GLY A 266 -19.75 -20.14 4.17
N VAL A 267 -20.87 -19.43 4.11
CA VAL A 267 -22.22 -20.00 4.13
C VAL A 267 -23.09 -19.34 3.07
N ASN A 268 -24.23 -19.96 2.76
CA ASN A 268 -25.28 -19.31 2.00
C ASN A 268 -25.95 -18.25 2.86
N SER A 269 -26.24 -17.10 2.25
CA SER A 269 -27.08 -16.09 2.91
C SER A 269 -28.46 -16.70 3.20
N PRO A 270 -29.01 -16.54 4.41
CA PRO A 270 -30.32 -17.09 4.76
C PRO A 270 -31.44 -16.52 3.91
N ASP A 271 -31.27 -15.29 3.40
CA ASP A 271 -32.27 -14.57 2.61
C ASP A 271 -32.23 -14.94 1.12
N ASN A 272 -31.03 -15.25 0.59
CA ASN A 272 -30.84 -15.56 -0.83
C ASN A 272 -29.76 -16.64 -1.05
N PRO A 273 -30.15 -17.85 -1.50
CA PRO A 273 -29.22 -18.94 -1.80
C PRO A 273 -28.20 -18.64 -2.89
N GLN A 274 -28.44 -17.65 -3.75
CA GLN A 274 -27.47 -17.20 -4.76
C GLN A 274 -26.38 -16.28 -4.19
N VAL A 275 -26.49 -15.89 -2.91
CA VAL A 275 -25.51 -15.06 -2.22
C VAL A 275 -24.69 -15.92 -1.27
N LYS A 276 -23.37 -15.86 -1.41
CA LYS A 276 -22.38 -16.56 -0.59
C LYS A 276 -21.67 -15.57 0.31
N GLU A 277 -21.79 -15.73 1.63
CA GLU A 277 -21.14 -14.88 2.61
C GLU A 277 -19.85 -15.54 3.09
N ILE A 278 -18.71 -14.85 2.92
CA ILE A 278 -17.40 -15.35 3.35
C ILE A 278 -17.21 -15.01 4.82
N HIS A 279 -17.15 -16.03 5.68
CA HIS A 279 -16.97 -15.85 7.12
C HIS A 279 -15.55 -16.12 7.60
N CYS A 280 -14.79 -16.95 6.90
CA CYS A 280 -13.48 -17.39 7.38
C CYS A 280 -12.42 -17.37 6.28
N ILE A 281 -11.23 -16.89 6.63
CA ILE A 281 -10.01 -17.11 5.85
C ILE A 281 -9.08 -18.03 6.64
N VAL A 282 -8.78 -19.18 6.06
CA VAL A 282 -7.79 -20.11 6.62
C VAL A 282 -6.44 -19.87 5.94
N LEU A 283 -5.40 -19.59 6.73
CA LEU A 283 -4.04 -19.40 6.23
C LEU A 283 -3.23 -20.68 6.38
N PRO A 284 -3.00 -21.43 5.29
CA PRO A 284 -2.17 -22.63 5.35
C PRO A 284 -0.67 -22.29 5.48
N PRO A 285 0.15 -23.25 5.94
CA PRO A 285 1.62 -23.21 5.81
C PRO A 285 2.04 -22.98 4.35
N GLN A 286 2.70 -21.88 4.01
CA GLN A 286 2.92 -21.50 2.62
C GLN A 286 4.21 -20.72 2.38
N TRP A 287 4.64 -20.69 1.13
CA TRP A 287 5.67 -19.75 0.65
C TRP A 287 5.31 -19.28 -0.76
N GLY A 288 5.88 -18.17 -1.21
CA GLY A 288 5.50 -17.54 -2.46
C GLY A 288 6.68 -17.06 -3.28
N THR A 289 6.39 -16.74 -4.53
CA THR A 289 7.23 -15.92 -5.41
C THR A 289 6.43 -14.69 -5.83
N ASP A 290 6.98 -13.89 -6.75
CA ASP A 290 6.27 -12.83 -7.45
C ASP A 290 5.20 -13.35 -8.43
N GLN A 291 5.30 -14.61 -8.85
CA GLN A 291 4.44 -15.21 -9.88
C GLN A 291 3.43 -16.23 -9.35
N ARG A 292 3.72 -16.91 -8.23
CA ARG A 292 2.83 -17.95 -7.69
C ARG A 292 3.03 -18.17 -6.20
N VAL A 293 2.03 -18.81 -5.59
CA VAL A 293 2.08 -19.32 -4.22
C VAL A 293 2.24 -20.84 -4.22
N HIS A 294 2.92 -21.36 -3.20
CA HIS A 294 3.13 -22.78 -2.94
C HIS A 294 2.40 -23.17 -1.67
N LEU A 295 1.40 -24.05 -1.82
CA LEU A 295 0.50 -24.50 -0.77
C LEU A 295 0.58 -26.02 -0.58
N PRO A 296 0.33 -26.53 0.63
CA PRO A 296 0.10 -27.95 0.86
C PRO A 296 -1.20 -28.38 0.17
N LEU A 297 -1.23 -29.62 -0.31
CA LEU A 297 -2.41 -30.17 -0.99
C LEU A 297 -3.51 -30.59 -0.02
N ALA A 298 -3.13 -30.92 1.22
CA ALA A 298 -4.06 -31.26 2.28
C ALA A 298 -4.89 -30.04 2.69
N LEU A 299 -6.21 -30.18 2.67
CA LEU A 299 -7.09 -29.18 3.25
C LEU A 299 -7.09 -29.28 4.78
N PRO A 300 -7.35 -28.17 5.47
CA PRO A 300 -7.44 -28.19 6.92
C PRO A 300 -8.75 -28.84 7.38
N GLU A 301 -8.67 -29.63 8.44
CA GLU A 301 -9.83 -30.20 9.14
C GLU A 301 -9.91 -29.58 10.54
N ASP A 302 -11.08 -29.04 10.90
CA ASP A 302 -11.37 -28.49 12.23
C ASP A 302 -12.88 -28.44 12.46
N ASP A 303 -13.31 -28.58 13.71
CA ASP A 303 -14.73 -28.58 14.08
C ASP A 303 -15.43 -27.28 13.68
N LEU A 304 -14.73 -26.14 13.71
CA LEU A 304 -15.27 -24.83 13.31
C LEU A 304 -15.51 -24.70 11.80
N LEU A 305 -14.88 -25.55 10.99
CA LEU A 305 -15.07 -25.56 9.54
C LEU A 305 -16.22 -26.48 9.11
N ASN A 306 -16.72 -27.38 9.98
CA ASN A 306 -17.76 -28.33 9.61
C ASN A 306 -19.08 -27.65 9.20
N ASP A 307 -19.37 -26.49 9.78
CA ASP A 307 -20.57 -25.70 9.44
C ASP A 307 -20.35 -24.75 8.25
N LEU A 308 -19.14 -24.69 7.70
CA LEU A 308 -18.76 -23.79 6.59
C LEU A 308 -18.48 -24.59 5.32
N GLU A 309 -18.93 -24.09 4.17
CA GLU A 309 -18.56 -24.67 2.87
C GLU A 309 -17.29 -23.97 2.33
N PRO A 310 -16.37 -24.71 1.69
CA PRO A 310 -15.24 -24.10 1.00
C PRO A 310 -15.73 -23.34 -0.23
N LEU A 311 -15.42 -22.05 -0.29
CA LEU A 311 -15.79 -21.14 -1.38
C LEU A 311 -14.62 -20.87 -2.33
N GLY A 312 -13.44 -21.42 -2.06
CA GLY A 312 -12.27 -21.31 -2.92
C GLY A 312 -11.06 -20.71 -2.20
N TRP A 313 -10.31 -19.86 -2.88
CA TRP A 313 -9.10 -19.26 -2.32
C TRP A 313 -8.88 -17.84 -2.83
N MET A 314 -8.13 -17.07 -2.05
CA MET A 314 -7.63 -15.76 -2.45
C MET A 314 -6.12 -15.71 -2.40
N HIS A 315 -5.50 -14.86 -3.20
CA HIS A 315 -4.08 -14.55 -3.10
C HIS A 315 -3.76 -13.10 -3.43
N SER A 316 -2.65 -12.61 -2.89
CA SER A 316 -2.08 -11.32 -3.27
C SER A 316 -1.28 -11.44 -4.57
N GLN A 317 -1.21 -10.36 -5.33
CA GLN A 317 -0.31 -10.23 -6.47
C GLN A 317 0.28 -8.82 -6.56
N PRO A 318 1.56 -8.69 -6.97
CA PRO A 318 2.26 -7.41 -7.01
C PRO A 318 1.66 -6.44 -8.03
N ASP A 319 1.26 -6.96 -9.19
CA ASP A 319 0.76 -6.17 -10.32
C ASP A 319 -0.68 -6.56 -10.64
N GLU A 320 -1.49 -5.59 -11.07
CA GLU A 320 -2.84 -5.85 -11.55
C GLU A 320 -2.80 -6.44 -12.96
N LEU A 321 -3.17 -7.72 -13.07
CA LEU A 321 -3.26 -8.41 -14.35
C LEU A 321 -4.65 -8.20 -14.97
N SER A 322 -4.70 -7.99 -16.29
CA SER A 322 -5.97 -7.93 -17.04
C SER A 322 -6.66 -9.29 -17.18
N GLN A 323 -5.91 -10.37 -16.95
CA GLN A 323 -6.32 -11.75 -17.11
C GLN A 323 -5.86 -12.58 -15.91
N LEU A 324 -6.59 -13.65 -15.59
CA LEU A 324 -6.21 -14.58 -14.54
C LEU A 324 -4.90 -15.28 -14.93
N SER A 325 -3.97 -15.49 -14.00
CA SER A 325 -2.71 -16.12 -14.38
C SER A 325 -2.90 -17.59 -14.76
N PRO A 326 -2.15 -18.12 -15.75
CA PRO A 326 -2.21 -19.54 -16.08
C PRO A 326 -1.84 -20.45 -14.90
N GLN A 327 -1.00 -19.95 -13.98
CA GLN A 327 -0.60 -20.68 -12.77
C GLN A 327 -1.77 -20.84 -11.79
N ASP A 328 -2.63 -19.83 -11.68
CA ASP A 328 -3.81 -19.87 -10.81
C ASP A 328 -4.83 -20.89 -11.32
N ILE A 329 -5.01 -21.00 -12.64
CA ILE A 329 -5.87 -22.02 -13.26
C ILE A 329 -5.36 -23.42 -12.94
N MET A 330 -4.06 -23.66 -13.11
CA MET A 330 -3.46 -24.97 -12.82
C MET A 330 -3.56 -25.31 -11.33
N LEU A 331 -3.29 -24.34 -10.45
CA LEU A 331 -3.38 -24.55 -9.01
C LEU A 331 -4.83 -24.83 -8.57
N HIS A 332 -5.78 -24.06 -9.08
CA HIS A 332 -7.20 -24.26 -8.78
C HIS A 332 -7.74 -25.60 -9.30
N ALA A 333 -7.34 -26.01 -10.51
CA ALA A 333 -7.70 -27.32 -11.05
C ALA A 333 -7.15 -28.47 -10.19
N ARG A 334 -5.93 -28.34 -9.65
CA ARG A 334 -5.35 -29.31 -8.71
C ARG A 334 -6.11 -29.35 -7.39
N PHE A 335 -6.62 -28.22 -6.89
CA PHE A 335 -7.45 -28.23 -5.69
C PHE A 335 -8.76 -28.99 -5.90
N LEU A 336 -9.43 -28.75 -7.04
CA LEU A 336 -10.66 -29.45 -7.42
C LEU A 336 -10.43 -30.96 -7.64
N GLU A 337 -9.30 -31.37 -8.22
CA GLU A 337 -8.98 -32.78 -8.45
C GLU A 337 -8.70 -33.53 -7.13
N ASN A 338 -7.96 -32.90 -6.21
CA ASN A 338 -7.55 -33.55 -4.97
C ASN A 338 -8.60 -33.48 -3.86
N ASN A 339 -9.51 -32.51 -3.89
CA ASN A 339 -10.44 -32.25 -2.80
C ASN A 339 -11.90 -32.29 -3.25
N LYS A 340 -12.58 -33.39 -2.90
CA LYS A 340 -14.00 -33.59 -3.22
C LYS A 340 -14.96 -32.61 -2.53
N GLN A 341 -14.51 -31.93 -1.49
CA GLN A 341 -15.31 -30.91 -0.79
C GLN A 341 -15.50 -29.65 -1.64
N TRP A 342 -14.59 -29.38 -2.57
CA TRP A 342 -14.67 -28.19 -3.42
C TRP A 342 -15.59 -28.44 -4.61
N ASP A 343 -16.60 -27.59 -4.73
CA ASP A 343 -17.54 -27.60 -5.84
C ASP A 343 -17.04 -26.64 -6.93
N GLY A 344 -16.80 -27.15 -8.14
CA GLY A 344 -16.32 -26.34 -9.26
C GLY A 344 -17.29 -25.22 -9.66
N ASP A 345 -18.57 -25.33 -9.32
CA ASP A 345 -19.55 -24.30 -9.63
C ASP A 345 -19.59 -23.15 -8.62
N LYS A 346 -19.13 -23.39 -7.39
CA LYS A 346 -19.14 -22.45 -6.26
C LYS A 346 -17.75 -21.98 -5.84
N SER A 347 -16.70 -22.67 -6.25
CA SER A 347 -15.33 -22.34 -5.87
C SER A 347 -14.81 -21.21 -6.74
N ILE A 348 -14.23 -20.20 -6.10
CA ILE A 348 -13.68 -19.01 -6.77
C ILE A 348 -12.20 -18.81 -6.49
N ILE A 349 -11.57 -18.03 -7.35
CA ILE A 349 -10.21 -17.52 -7.22
C ILE A 349 -10.31 -16.01 -7.08
N VAL A 350 -9.85 -15.47 -5.96
CA VAL A 350 -9.85 -14.03 -5.72
C VAL A 350 -8.42 -13.49 -5.79
N THR A 351 -8.17 -12.58 -6.73
CA THR A 351 -6.89 -11.90 -6.86
C THR A 351 -6.94 -10.54 -6.17
N CYS A 352 -6.02 -10.30 -5.25
CA CYS A 352 -5.84 -9.01 -4.58
C CYS A 352 -4.56 -8.35 -5.11
N SER A 353 -4.73 -7.38 -5.99
CA SER A 353 -3.63 -6.71 -6.70
C SER A 353 -3.20 -5.43 -6.01
N PHE A 354 -1.89 -5.21 -5.97
CA PHE A 354 -1.26 -4.15 -5.21
C PHE A 354 -0.78 -2.99 -6.08
N THR A 355 -1.68 -2.06 -6.39
CA THR A 355 -1.38 -0.81 -7.11
C THR A 355 -0.86 0.29 -6.17
N PRO A 356 -0.02 1.25 -6.64
CA PRO A 356 0.50 2.31 -5.79
C PRO A 356 -0.60 3.16 -5.13
N GLY A 357 -0.78 3.03 -3.81
CA GLY A 357 -1.78 3.79 -3.04
C GLY A 357 -3.22 3.23 -3.09
N SER A 358 -3.43 2.07 -3.69
CA SER A 358 -4.73 1.39 -3.73
C SER A 358 -4.59 -0.15 -3.80
N CYS A 359 -5.71 -0.84 -3.66
CA CYS A 359 -5.80 -2.29 -3.89
C CYS A 359 -6.95 -2.58 -4.85
N SER A 360 -6.73 -3.48 -5.80
CA SER A 360 -7.74 -3.93 -6.75
C SER A 360 -8.10 -5.39 -6.47
N LEU A 361 -9.38 -5.71 -6.36
CA LEU A 361 -9.89 -7.05 -6.09
C LEU A 361 -10.68 -7.57 -7.27
N THR A 362 -10.35 -8.76 -7.77
CA THR A 362 -11.13 -9.43 -8.84
C THR A 362 -11.40 -10.87 -8.45
N ALA A 363 -12.63 -11.33 -8.66
CA ALA A 363 -13.02 -12.72 -8.42
C ALA A 363 -13.27 -13.44 -9.75
N TYR A 364 -12.79 -14.67 -9.83
CA TYR A 364 -12.89 -15.52 -11.02
C TYR A 364 -13.45 -16.89 -10.65
N LYS A 365 -14.16 -17.50 -11.59
CA LYS A 365 -14.59 -18.90 -11.56
C LYS A 365 -14.01 -19.62 -12.77
N LEU A 366 -13.61 -20.87 -12.58
CA LEU A 366 -13.09 -21.69 -13.66
C LEU A 366 -14.23 -22.28 -14.51
N THR A 367 -14.09 -22.22 -15.83
CA THR A 367 -15.04 -22.90 -16.73
C THR A 367 -14.68 -24.38 -16.85
N PRO A 368 -15.61 -25.26 -17.28
CA PRO A 368 -15.30 -26.67 -17.49
C PRO A 368 -14.09 -26.91 -18.43
N SER A 369 -13.96 -26.11 -19.48
CA SER A 369 -12.80 -26.16 -20.39
C SER A 369 -11.50 -25.73 -19.70
N GLY A 370 -11.57 -24.70 -18.84
CA GLY A 370 -10.42 -24.29 -18.02
C GLY A 370 -9.99 -25.34 -17.01
N TYR A 371 -10.93 -26.11 -16.45
CA TYR A 371 -10.64 -27.23 -15.56
C TYR A 371 -9.90 -28.36 -16.27
N GLU A 372 -10.40 -28.79 -17.44
CA GLU A 372 -9.75 -29.81 -18.25
C GLU A 372 -8.33 -29.39 -18.67
N TRP A 373 -8.17 -28.13 -19.08
CA TRP A 373 -6.86 -27.59 -19.45
C TRP A 373 -5.92 -27.51 -18.23
N GLY A 374 -6.38 -26.98 -17.10
CA GLY A 374 -5.57 -26.81 -15.88
C GLY A 374 -5.10 -28.14 -15.29
N ARG A 375 -5.93 -29.18 -15.36
CA ARG A 375 -5.59 -30.55 -14.94
C ARG A 375 -4.58 -31.22 -15.87
N GLY A 376 -4.75 -31.03 -17.19
CA GLY A 376 -3.86 -31.63 -18.20
C GLY A 376 -2.49 -30.97 -18.28
N ASN A 377 -2.38 -29.71 -17.87
CA ASN A 377 -1.17 -28.93 -18.06
C ASN A 377 -0.17 -29.03 -16.90
N LYS A 378 1.09 -29.31 -17.25
CA LYS A 378 2.22 -29.36 -16.31
C LYS A 378 3.29 -28.31 -16.62
N ASP A 379 3.07 -27.48 -17.63
CA ASP A 379 4.02 -26.45 -18.05
C ASP A 379 4.03 -25.28 -17.05
N THR A 380 5.21 -24.99 -16.49
CA THR A 380 5.41 -23.91 -15.52
C THR A 380 5.88 -22.61 -16.15
N ARG A 381 5.88 -22.50 -17.48
CA ARG A 381 6.24 -21.26 -18.19
C ARG A 381 5.17 -20.18 -18.01
N SER A 382 5.56 -18.92 -18.22
CA SER A 382 4.67 -17.76 -18.10
C SER A 382 3.56 -17.74 -19.16
N ASN A 383 3.78 -18.36 -20.32
CA ASN A 383 2.77 -18.48 -21.38
C ASN A 383 2.68 -19.95 -21.85
N PRO A 384 1.96 -20.80 -21.12
CA PRO A 384 1.83 -22.21 -21.45
C PRO A 384 0.93 -22.40 -22.68
N GLN A 385 1.23 -23.43 -23.47
CA GLN A 385 0.50 -23.72 -24.70
C GLN A 385 -0.99 -23.99 -24.43
N GLY A 386 -1.86 -23.39 -25.25
CA GLY A 386 -3.30 -23.60 -25.19
C GLY A 386 -4.02 -22.78 -24.11
N TYR A 387 -3.34 -21.90 -23.38
CA TYR A 387 -4.00 -20.95 -22.48
C TYR A 387 -4.92 -20.00 -23.26
N LEU A 388 -6.18 -19.90 -22.82
CA LEU A 388 -7.19 -19.04 -23.42
C LEU A 388 -7.98 -18.29 -22.33
N PRO A 389 -8.34 -17.00 -22.54
CA PRO A 389 -9.19 -16.25 -21.60
C PRO A 389 -10.58 -16.84 -21.38
N THR A 390 -11.03 -17.78 -22.22
CA THR A 390 -12.30 -18.51 -22.08
C THR A 390 -12.26 -19.60 -21.01
N HIS A 391 -11.09 -19.88 -20.44
CA HIS A 391 -10.90 -20.86 -19.36
C HIS A 391 -11.46 -20.39 -18.01
N TYR A 392 -11.77 -19.11 -17.87
CA TYR A 392 -12.33 -18.55 -16.65
C TYR A 392 -13.40 -17.52 -16.98
N GLU A 393 -14.23 -17.21 -16.00
CA GLU A 393 -15.20 -16.12 -16.06
C GLU A 393 -15.10 -15.27 -14.79
N LYS A 394 -15.34 -13.96 -14.91
CA LYS A 394 -15.41 -13.08 -13.74
C LYS A 394 -16.73 -13.29 -13.02
N VAL A 395 -16.70 -13.20 -11.70
CA VAL A 395 -17.89 -13.37 -10.85
C VAL A 395 -18.13 -12.16 -9.97
N HIS A 396 -19.39 -11.96 -9.56
CA HIS A 396 -19.78 -10.84 -8.72
C HIS A 396 -19.22 -10.99 -7.31
N MET A 397 -18.50 -9.96 -6.88
CA MET A 397 -17.98 -9.84 -5.53
C MET A 397 -18.33 -8.46 -4.97
N LEU A 398 -18.75 -8.44 -3.71
CA LEU A 398 -19.09 -7.22 -2.96
C LEU A 398 -18.36 -7.21 -1.63
N LEU A 399 -18.09 -6.00 -1.13
CA LEU A 399 -17.54 -5.80 0.20
C LEU A 399 -18.65 -5.38 1.15
N SER A 400 -18.61 -5.88 2.38
CA SER A 400 -19.61 -5.59 3.41
C SER A 400 -18.95 -5.24 4.75
N ASP A 401 -19.53 -4.29 5.45
CA ASP A 401 -19.24 -3.96 6.85
C ASP A 401 -20.33 -4.46 7.82
N ARG A 402 -21.35 -5.17 7.31
CA ARG A 402 -22.49 -5.62 8.11
C ARG A 402 -22.18 -6.78 9.05
N PHE A 403 -21.14 -7.55 8.75
CA PHE A 403 -20.71 -8.69 9.55
C PHE A 403 -19.18 -8.79 9.57
N PHE A 404 -18.68 -9.55 10.52
CA PHE A 404 -17.25 -9.80 10.69
C PHE A 404 -16.92 -11.23 10.32
N GLY A 405 -15.85 -11.39 9.55
CA GLY A 405 -15.21 -12.70 9.40
C GLY A 405 -14.09 -12.92 10.41
N PHE A 406 -13.57 -14.14 10.47
CA PHE A 406 -12.46 -14.53 11.35
C PHE A 406 -11.35 -15.26 10.57
N TYR A 407 -10.24 -15.52 11.24
CA TYR A 407 -9.10 -16.23 10.68
C TYR A 407 -8.83 -17.52 11.42
N MET A 408 -8.35 -18.50 10.67
CA MET A 408 -7.71 -19.69 11.22
C MET A 408 -6.28 -19.75 10.72
N VAL A 409 -5.37 -20.10 11.62
CA VAL A 409 -3.92 -20.14 11.38
C VAL A 409 -3.39 -21.51 11.78
N PRO A 410 -2.19 -21.91 11.32
CA PRO A 410 -1.64 -23.21 11.69
C PRO A 410 -1.47 -23.33 13.21
N ASP A 411 -1.78 -24.51 13.74
CA ASP A 411 -1.66 -24.79 15.18
C ASP A 411 -0.19 -24.84 15.62
N ASN A 412 0.64 -25.46 14.77
CA ASN A 412 2.05 -25.76 14.96
C ASN A 412 2.91 -24.98 13.96
N GLY A 413 3.40 -23.83 14.41
CA GLY A 413 4.34 -22.99 13.67
C GLY A 413 3.69 -21.86 12.88
N PRO A 414 4.50 -21.09 12.14
CA PRO A 414 4.02 -19.93 11.39
C PRO A 414 3.29 -20.35 10.11
N TRP A 415 2.44 -19.47 9.56
CA TRP A 415 1.88 -19.68 8.22
C TRP A 415 2.91 -19.35 7.12
N ASN A 416 3.83 -18.41 7.34
CA ASN A 416 4.81 -17.99 6.35
C ASN A 416 6.14 -18.77 6.45
N TYR A 417 6.43 -19.57 5.43
CA TYR A 417 7.66 -20.37 5.29
C TYR A 417 8.67 -19.75 4.31
N ASN A 418 8.48 -18.53 3.82
CA ASN A 418 9.41 -17.91 2.86
C ASN A 418 10.86 -17.82 3.37
N PHE A 419 11.07 -17.66 4.68
CA PHE A 419 12.40 -17.66 5.31
C PHE A 419 12.88 -19.04 5.78
N THR A 420 12.02 -20.05 5.69
CA THR A 420 12.29 -21.43 6.12
C THR A 420 11.78 -22.46 5.10
N LYS A 421 12.00 -22.20 3.80
CA LYS A 421 11.46 -23.00 2.68
C LYS A 421 11.75 -24.50 2.78
N VAL A 422 12.93 -24.87 3.30
CA VAL A 422 13.33 -26.27 3.52
C VAL A 422 12.42 -27.05 4.48
N LYS A 423 11.62 -26.37 5.32
CA LYS A 423 10.66 -27.02 6.22
C LYS A 423 9.27 -27.21 5.61
N HIS A 424 9.02 -26.66 4.42
CA HIS A 424 7.74 -26.77 3.72
C HIS A 424 7.79 -27.90 2.69
N THR A 425 6.77 -28.74 2.68
CA THR A 425 6.56 -29.76 1.65
C THR A 425 5.12 -29.72 1.17
N THR A 426 4.87 -30.10 -0.09
CA THR A 426 3.51 -30.08 -0.68
C THR A 426 2.56 -31.09 -0.03
N ASP A 427 3.11 -32.17 0.50
CA ASP A 427 2.35 -33.27 1.10
C ASP A 427 2.31 -33.18 2.64
N MET A 428 2.70 -32.02 3.21
CA MET A 428 2.65 -31.85 4.67
C MET A 428 1.21 -31.79 5.18
N MET A 429 0.98 -32.47 6.30
CA MET A 429 -0.24 -32.31 7.10
C MET A 429 -0.04 -31.19 8.12
N TYR A 430 -1.11 -30.47 8.42
CA TYR A 430 -1.09 -29.39 9.40
C TYR A 430 -2.44 -29.29 10.09
N GLY A 431 -2.43 -28.97 11.38
CA GLY A 431 -3.63 -28.58 12.11
C GLY A 431 -3.85 -27.07 11.99
N ILE A 432 -5.07 -26.64 12.28
CA ILE A 432 -5.41 -25.21 12.35
C ILE A 432 -6.03 -24.88 13.70
N LYS A 433 -6.01 -23.60 14.05
CA LYS A 433 -6.68 -23.07 15.23
C LYS A 433 -7.20 -21.67 14.94
N LEU A 434 -8.20 -21.24 15.70
CA LEU A 434 -8.63 -19.85 15.70
C LEU A 434 -7.46 -18.94 16.12
N GLY A 435 -7.16 -17.93 15.32
CA GLY A 435 -6.04 -17.04 15.64
C GLY A 435 -5.91 -15.87 14.69
N ILE A 436 -5.18 -14.86 15.14
CA ILE A 436 -4.91 -13.65 14.36
C ILE A 436 -3.62 -13.87 13.56
N PRO A 437 -3.64 -13.76 12.22
CA PRO A 437 -2.43 -13.94 11.46
C PRO A 437 -1.43 -12.83 11.72
N ARG A 438 -0.19 -13.26 11.90
CA ARG A 438 0.98 -12.39 12.00
C ARG A 438 1.34 -11.82 10.63
N GLU A 439 1.94 -10.63 10.62
CA GLU A 439 2.39 -9.96 9.40
C GLU A 439 3.50 -10.73 8.69
N TYR A 440 3.68 -10.49 7.39
CA TYR A 440 4.65 -11.24 6.58
C TYR A 440 6.06 -11.27 7.20
N TYR A 441 6.56 -10.12 7.69
CA TYR A 441 7.90 -9.97 8.30
C TYR A 441 7.91 -10.09 9.83
N HIS A 442 6.88 -10.69 10.44
CA HIS A 442 6.85 -10.93 11.89
C HIS A 442 8.03 -11.79 12.35
N GLU A 443 8.52 -11.57 13.57
CA GLU A 443 9.70 -12.24 14.13
C GLU A 443 9.60 -13.77 14.11
N GLU A 444 8.39 -14.30 14.35
CA GLU A 444 8.08 -15.74 14.29
C GLU A 444 8.40 -16.37 12.93
N HIS A 445 8.29 -15.60 11.84
CA HIS A 445 8.53 -16.09 10.48
C HIS A 445 10.02 -16.13 10.12
N ARG A 446 10.85 -15.33 10.81
CA ARG A 446 12.25 -15.07 10.43
C ARG A 446 13.25 -15.32 11.56
N ARG A 447 12.95 -16.24 12.47
CA ARG A 447 13.76 -16.61 13.65
C ARG A 447 15.26 -16.76 13.40
N LYS A 448 15.66 -17.31 12.23
CA LYS A 448 17.09 -17.48 11.87
C LYS A 448 17.88 -16.16 11.90
N HIS A 449 17.29 -15.05 11.43
CA HIS A 449 17.96 -13.75 11.40
C HIS A 449 18.27 -13.23 12.81
N PHE A 450 17.46 -13.59 13.81
CA PHE A 450 17.68 -13.21 15.20
C PHE A 450 18.71 -14.10 15.89
N LEU A 451 18.77 -15.38 15.52
CA LEU A 451 19.77 -16.32 16.04
C LEU A 451 21.19 -16.01 15.54
N GLU A 452 21.33 -15.54 14.30
CA GLU A 452 22.61 -15.05 13.78
C GLU A 452 23.08 -13.80 14.56
N LEU A 453 22.16 -12.94 14.96
CA LEU A 453 22.45 -11.75 15.76
C LEU A 453 22.87 -12.09 17.20
N SER A 454 22.30 -13.14 17.81
CA SER A 454 22.72 -13.58 19.14
C SER A 454 24.13 -14.16 19.13
N ASN A 455 24.50 -14.89 18.07
CA ASN A 455 25.84 -15.46 17.95
C ASN A 455 26.92 -14.37 17.75
N LEU A 456 26.58 -13.25 17.11
CA LEU A 456 27.49 -12.11 16.96
C LEU A 456 27.78 -11.38 18.29
N LYS A 457 26.86 -11.45 19.26
CA LYS A 457 27.05 -10.80 20.57
C LYS A 457 27.99 -11.57 21.51
N GLU A 458 28.30 -12.84 21.22
CA GLU A 458 29.23 -13.62 22.05
C GLU A 458 30.70 -13.27 21.79
N ASP A 459 31.04 -12.63 20.66
CA ASP A 459 32.41 -12.19 20.35
C ASP A 459 32.76 -10.81 20.97
N ASP A 460 31.79 -10.08 21.53
CA ASP A 460 31.96 -8.73 22.11
C ASP A 460 32.24 -8.74 23.63
N VAL A 461 32.54 -9.90 24.24
CA VAL A 461 32.85 -10.00 25.68
C VAL A 461 34.26 -9.47 26.05
N ALA A 462 34.96 -8.86 25.09
CA ALA A 462 36.29 -8.30 25.30
C ALA A 462 36.33 -6.77 25.13
N ASN A 463 35.47 -6.00 25.83
CA ASN A 463 35.75 -4.59 26.11
C ASN A 463 34.96 -4.05 27.33
N GLY A 464 35.67 -3.90 28.44
CA GLY A 464 35.62 -2.76 29.38
C GLY A 464 34.36 -2.51 30.22
N ASP A 465 34.55 -2.48 31.54
CA ASP A 465 33.65 -2.03 32.61
C ASP A 465 32.38 -1.29 32.16
N ARG A 466 31.23 -1.95 32.33
CA ARG A 466 29.91 -1.30 32.28
C ARG A 466 29.37 -1.16 33.70
N GLU A 467 29.63 -0.02 34.33
CA GLU A 467 28.79 0.44 35.44
C GLU A 467 27.49 0.99 34.84
N ASP A 468 26.39 0.25 35.04
CA ASP A 468 25.04 0.71 34.73
C ASP A 468 24.42 1.31 35.99
N THR A 469 24.56 2.63 36.16
CA THR A 469 24.07 3.40 37.31
C THR A 469 22.68 4.01 37.13
N PHE A 470 21.85 3.48 36.22
CA PHE A 470 20.47 3.93 36.05
C PHE A 470 19.49 2.76 36.11
N SER A 471 19.10 2.42 37.35
CA SER A 471 17.94 1.59 37.66
C SER A 471 16.66 2.42 37.77
#